data_AF-A0A563VUF6-F1
#
_entry.id   AF-A0A563VUF6-F1
#
_cell.length_a   1.000
_cell.length_b   1.000
_cell.length_c   1.000
_cell.angle_alpha   90.00
_cell.angle_beta   90.00
_cell.angle_gamma   90.00
#
_symmetry.space_group_name_H-M   'P 1'
#
loop_
_entity.id
_entity.type
_entity.pdbx_description
1 polymer ?
#
loop_
_entity_poly.entity_id
_entity_poly.type
_entity_poly.pdbx_seq_one_letter_code
_entity_poly.pdbx_strand_id
1 'polypeptide(L)'
;MSIDISEPFSSYDLIATLTAAIMTWVDAQRDIWIPPNWAVRCQIYGLVGILSLVNGFITYIIYPIFAQTTGIPLGLEALLIGAGYFLLLRIIAVKLKFGENETPELSFSSLIYEPLQALLFRRIDEIIDPYLEAEIEKLSAKLTLEELTFRVYNRINRVNSKLLAPEKKEEVKQWLSDTLANNTQEQIKKNILAQVLVTKRFQV
;
A
#
# COMPACT_ATOMS: atom_id res chain seq x y z
N MET A 1 -0.46 -8.93 36.29
CA MET A 1 -0.27 -10.08 35.39
C MET A 1 1.16 -9.97 34.87
N SER A 2 2.10 -10.72 35.45
CA SER A 2 3.50 -10.73 35.03
C SER A 2 3.60 -11.58 33.77
N ILE A 3 4.02 -10.97 32.66
CA ILE A 3 4.33 -11.70 31.42
C ILE A 3 5.65 -12.43 31.68
N ASP A 4 5.58 -13.75 31.87
CA ASP A 4 6.75 -14.59 32.00
C ASP A 4 7.39 -14.74 30.61
N ILE A 5 8.55 -14.12 30.41
CA ILE A 5 9.23 -14.03 29.10
C ILE A 5 10.14 -15.26 28.86
N SER A 6 10.03 -16.29 29.71
CA SER A 6 10.95 -17.43 29.74
C SER A 6 10.45 -18.67 28.97
N GLU A 7 9.20 -18.68 28.49
CA GLU A 7 8.71 -19.80 27.67
C GLU A 7 9.31 -19.76 26.26
N PRO A 8 9.82 -20.91 25.74
CA PRO A 8 10.34 -20.99 24.40
C PRO A 8 9.25 -20.65 23.37
N PHE A 9 9.63 -19.87 22.36
CA PHE A 9 8.78 -19.48 21.22
C PHE A 9 7.84 -20.60 20.79
N SER A 10 6.53 -20.38 20.91
CA SER A 10 5.58 -21.34 20.34
C SER A 10 5.71 -21.24 18.82
N SER A 11 5.68 -22.38 18.13
CA SER A 11 5.68 -22.42 16.66
C SER A 11 4.53 -21.62 16.06
N TYR A 12 3.45 -21.43 16.84
CA TYR A 12 2.25 -20.70 16.43
C TYR A 12 2.42 -19.18 16.51
N ASP A 13 3.19 -18.67 17.48
CA ASP A 13 3.51 -17.25 17.59
C ASP A 13 4.26 -16.79 16.34
N LEU A 14 5.23 -17.62 15.93
CA LEU A 14 6.02 -17.40 14.72
C LEU A 14 5.16 -17.45 13.46
N ILE A 15 4.18 -18.36 13.37
CA ILE A 15 3.23 -18.41 12.24
C ILE A 15 2.40 -17.11 12.16
N ALA A 16 1.84 -16.65 13.28
CA ALA A 16 1.05 -15.42 13.31
C ALA A 16 1.89 -14.19 12.90
N THR A 17 3.09 -14.05 13.48
CA THR A 17 4.06 -13.00 13.17
C THR A 17 4.47 -12.99 11.70
N LEU A 18 4.84 -14.15 11.14
CA LEU A 18 5.21 -14.25 9.74
C LEU A 18 4.04 -13.93 8.82
N THR A 19 2.83 -14.35 9.17
CA THR A 19 1.63 -14.06 8.38
C THR A 19 1.41 -12.56 8.26
N ALA A 20 1.43 -11.83 9.39
CA ALA A 20 1.26 -10.38 9.37
C ALA A 20 2.41 -9.66 8.64
N ALA A 21 3.66 -10.10 8.83
CA ALA A 21 4.81 -9.52 8.14
C ALA A 21 4.74 -9.72 6.62
N ILE A 22 4.42 -10.94 6.16
CA ILE A 22 4.30 -11.27 4.73
C ILE A 22 3.14 -10.48 4.11
N MET A 23 1.99 -10.40 4.78
CA MET A 23 0.84 -9.64 4.27
C MET A 23 1.16 -8.14 4.16
N THR A 24 1.87 -7.59 5.16
CA THR A 24 2.36 -6.20 5.13
C THR A 24 3.29 -5.97 3.94
N TRP A 25 4.24 -6.88 3.73
CA TRP A 25 5.15 -6.81 2.60
C TRP A 25 4.40 -6.82 1.27
N VAL A 26 3.49 -7.79 1.07
CA VAL A 26 2.71 -7.93 -0.16
C VAL A 26 1.84 -6.71 -0.44
N ASP A 27 1.21 -6.14 0.58
CA ASP A 27 0.37 -4.96 0.43
C ASP A 27 1.19 -3.72 0.08
N ALA A 28 2.35 -3.53 0.71
CA ALA A 28 3.29 -2.47 0.38
C ALA A 28 3.82 -2.59 -1.05
N GLN A 29 4.09 -3.80 -1.54
CA GLN A 29 4.50 -4.03 -2.94
C GLN A 29 3.40 -3.65 -3.95
N ARG A 30 2.13 -3.74 -3.55
CA ARG A 30 1.01 -3.30 -4.40
C ARG A 30 0.91 -1.78 -4.43
N ASP A 31 1.17 -1.13 -3.30
CA ASP A 31 0.86 0.27 -3.04
C ASP A 31 2.07 1.22 -3.11
N ILE A 32 3.28 0.74 -3.36
CA ILE A 32 4.48 1.58 -3.59
C ILE A 32 4.98 1.44 -5.02
N TRP A 33 5.26 2.56 -5.70
CA TRP A 33 5.97 2.54 -6.98
C TRP A 33 7.48 2.37 -6.75
N ILE A 34 8.12 1.49 -7.50
CA ILE A 34 9.53 1.14 -7.29
C ILE A 34 10.38 1.64 -8.47
N PRO A 35 11.28 2.61 -8.27
CA PRO A 35 12.14 3.15 -9.32
C PRO A 35 13.08 2.08 -9.88
N PRO A 36 13.59 2.23 -11.12
CA PRO A 36 14.50 1.26 -11.73
C PRO A 36 15.91 1.23 -11.08
N ASN A 37 16.29 2.28 -10.35
CA ASN A 37 17.60 2.39 -9.71
C ASN A 37 17.77 1.37 -8.58
N TRP A 38 18.79 0.50 -8.66
CA TRP A 38 19.04 -0.57 -7.68
C TRP A 38 19.30 -0.08 -6.26
N ALA A 39 20.08 1.00 -6.08
CA ALA A 39 20.39 1.52 -4.76
C ALA A 39 19.12 2.02 -4.05
N VAL A 40 18.26 2.72 -4.80
CA VAL A 40 16.99 3.25 -4.29
C VAL A 40 15.99 2.13 -4.01
N ARG A 41 15.95 1.11 -4.88
CA ARG A 41 15.18 -0.12 -4.64
C ARG A 41 15.50 -0.75 -3.31
N CYS A 42 16.79 -0.96 -3.02
CA CYS A 42 17.22 -1.54 -1.76
C CYS A 42 16.81 -0.70 -0.56
N GLN A 43 16.85 0.63 -0.66
CA GLN A 43 16.39 1.52 0.41
C GLN A 43 14.89 1.38 0.66
N ILE A 44 14.07 1.39 -0.39
CA ILE A 44 12.61 1.21 -0.28
C ILE A 44 12.29 -0.17 0.29
N TYR A 45 12.92 -1.24 -0.21
CA TYR A 45 12.74 -2.59 0.34
C TYR A 45 13.19 -2.69 1.80
N GLY A 46 14.25 -1.97 2.19
CA GLY A 46 14.68 -1.89 3.58
C GLY A 46 13.61 -1.25 4.47
N LEU A 47 13.05 -0.11 4.06
CA LEU A 47 11.98 0.57 4.80
C LEU A 47 10.69 -0.26 4.88
N VAL A 48 10.29 -0.91 3.79
CA VAL A 48 9.15 -1.85 3.77
C VAL A 48 9.42 -3.07 4.65
N GLY A 49 10.67 -3.54 4.70
CA GLY A 49 11.11 -4.62 5.57
C GLY A 49 10.98 -4.25 7.04
N ILE A 50 11.40 -3.04 7.42
CA ILE A 50 11.22 -2.52 8.77
C ILE A 50 9.73 -2.47 9.14
N LEU A 51 8.88 -1.94 8.26
CA LEU A 51 7.43 -1.91 8.49
C LEU A 51 6.85 -3.33 8.69
N SER A 52 7.28 -4.28 7.86
CA SER A 52 6.84 -5.67 7.93
C SER A 52 7.26 -6.33 9.25
N LEU A 53 8.48 -6.07 9.72
CA LEU A 53 8.99 -6.56 11.00
C LEU A 53 8.23 -5.94 12.19
N VAL A 54 7.95 -4.64 12.14
CA VAL A 54 7.14 -3.96 13.16
C VAL A 54 5.75 -4.59 13.26
N ASN A 55 5.07 -4.83 12.14
CA ASN A 55 3.76 -5.48 12.14
C ASN A 55 3.80 -6.92 12.64
N GLY A 56 4.84 -7.67 12.25
CA GLY A 56 5.07 -9.00 12.79
C GLY A 56 5.28 -8.99 14.31
N PHE A 57 6.04 -8.01 14.82
CA PHE A 57 6.31 -7.85 16.25
C PHE A 57 5.09 -7.42 17.05
N ILE A 58 4.24 -6.53 16.51
CA ILE A 58 2.99 -6.18 17.19
C ILE A 58 2.05 -7.39 17.22
N THR A 59 1.99 -8.16 16.12
CA THR A 59 1.21 -9.41 16.07
C THR A 59 1.72 -10.41 17.11
N TYR A 60 3.03 -10.51 17.29
CA TYR A 60 3.64 -11.36 18.33
C TYR A 60 3.14 -10.99 19.73
N ILE A 61 3.07 -9.69 20.05
CA ILE A 61 2.58 -9.21 21.35
C ILE A 61 1.08 -9.50 21.53
N ILE A 62 0.29 -9.38 20.45
CA ILE A 62 -1.16 -9.50 20.50
C ILE A 62 -1.62 -10.96 20.49
N TYR A 63 -0.93 -11.84 19.76
CA TYR A 63 -1.29 -13.25 19.62
C TYR A 63 -1.65 -13.97 20.94
N PRO A 64 -0.82 -13.93 22.02
CA PRO A 64 -1.14 -14.64 23.26
C PRO A 64 -2.38 -14.10 23.98
N ILE A 65 -2.84 -12.88 23.67
CA ILE A 65 -4.06 -12.30 24.26
C ILE A 65 -5.31 -12.93 23.64
N PHE A 66 -5.22 -13.34 22.36
CA PHE A 66 -6.35 -13.86 21.59
C PHE A 66 -6.30 -15.38 21.39
N ALA A 67 -5.12 -15.99 21.49
CA ALA A 67 -4.95 -17.44 21.43
C ALA A 67 -5.78 -18.12 22.54
N GLN A 68 -6.33 -19.30 22.24
CA GLN A 68 -7.18 -20.13 23.14
C GLN A 68 -8.63 -19.66 23.28
N THR A 69 -9.07 -18.64 22.55
CA THR A 69 -10.46 -18.13 22.65
C THR A 69 -11.43 -18.86 21.72
N THR A 70 -10.95 -19.61 20.74
CA THR A 70 -11.77 -19.98 19.58
C THR A 70 -12.06 -21.47 19.40
N GLY A 71 -11.40 -22.37 20.13
CA GLY A 71 -11.56 -23.83 19.95
C GLY A 71 -11.14 -24.35 18.56
N ILE A 72 -10.44 -23.52 17.78
CA ILE A 72 -9.91 -23.81 16.44
C ILE A 72 -8.53 -24.50 16.58
N PRO A 73 -8.10 -25.35 15.64
CA PRO A 73 -6.72 -25.85 15.62
C PRO A 73 -5.70 -24.69 15.66
N LEU A 74 -4.74 -24.76 16.59
CA LEU A 74 -3.78 -23.69 16.91
C LEU A 74 -3.06 -23.11 15.67
N GLY A 75 -2.72 -23.96 14.69
CA GLY A 75 -2.08 -23.49 13.45
C GLY A 75 -3.00 -22.61 12.59
N LEU A 76 -4.28 -22.95 12.50
CA LEU A 76 -5.27 -22.15 11.78
C LEU A 76 -5.62 -20.88 12.57
N GLU A 77 -5.70 -20.98 13.90
CA GLU A 77 -5.91 -19.84 14.80
C GLU A 77 -4.79 -18.79 14.63
N ALA A 78 -3.52 -19.21 14.60
CA ALA A 78 -2.38 -18.32 14.36
C ALA A 78 -2.44 -17.61 13.00
N LEU A 79 -2.80 -18.32 11.93
CA LEU A 79 -2.99 -17.72 10.62
C LEU A 79 -4.13 -16.69 10.63
N LEU A 80 -5.26 -17.02 11.26
CA LEU A 80 -6.43 -16.15 11.34
C LEU A 80 -6.16 -14.91 12.19
N ILE A 81 -5.45 -15.03 13.31
CA ILE A 81 -5.06 -13.89 14.14
C ILE A 81 -4.09 -12.99 13.38
N GLY A 82 -3.06 -13.56 12.74
CA GLY A 82 -2.11 -12.77 11.94
C GLY A 82 -2.77 -12.04 10.76
N ALA A 83 -3.64 -12.73 10.02
CA ALA A 83 -4.39 -12.13 8.92
C ALA A 83 -5.44 -11.12 9.42
N GLY A 84 -6.14 -11.43 10.51
CA GLY A 84 -7.14 -10.57 11.13
C GLY A 84 -6.54 -9.27 11.64
N TYR A 85 -5.40 -9.34 12.32
CA TYR A 85 -4.64 -8.16 12.74
C TYR A 85 -4.25 -7.29 11.54
N PHE A 86 -3.68 -7.89 10.49
CA PHE A 86 -3.34 -7.15 9.27
C PHE A 86 -4.57 -6.47 8.64
N LEU A 87 -5.71 -7.15 8.59
CA LEU A 87 -6.95 -6.57 8.07
C LEU A 87 -7.47 -5.41 8.93
N LEU A 88 -7.39 -5.52 10.26
CA LEU A 88 -7.75 -4.44 11.16
C LEU A 88 -6.89 -3.19 10.92
N LEU A 89 -5.57 -3.36 10.79
CA LEU A 89 -4.68 -2.26 10.43
C LEU A 89 -5.08 -1.60 9.11
N ARG A 90 -5.47 -2.40 8.11
CA ARG A 90 -5.91 -1.89 6.82
C ARG A 90 -7.22 -1.12 6.91
N ILE A 91 -8.19 -1.60 7.69
CA ILE A 91 -9.46 -0.90 7.92
C ILE A 91 -9.20 0.44 8.62
N ILE A 92 -8.35 0.47 9.64
CA ILE A 92 -7.94 1.70 10.33
C ILE A 92 -7.30 2.68 9.34
N ALA A 93 -6.33 2.22 8.54
CA ALA A 93 -5.66 3.05 7.54
C ALA A 93 -6.61 3.59 6.45
N VAL A 94 -7.59 2.81 6.02
CA VAL A 94 -8.62 3.25 5.05
C VAL A 94 -9.56 4.26 5.70
N LYS A 95 -10.05 4.01 6.92
CA LYS A 95 -10.91 4.96 7.64
C LYS A 95 -10.23 6.31 7.83
N LEU A 96 -8.93 6.34 8.13
CA LEU A 96 -8.17 7.59 8.24
C LEU A 96 -7.98 8.32 6.90
N LYS A 97 -7.91 7.59 5.78
CA LYS A 97 -7.81 8.20 4.43
C LYS A 97 -9.13 8.80 3.93
N PHE A 98 -10.27 8.26 4.36
CA PHE A 98 -11.60 8.62 3.84
C PHE A 98 -12.53 9.27 4.86
N GLY A 99 -12.15 9.34 6.15
CA GLY A 99 -13.03 9.71 7.26
C GLY A 99 -12.59 10.96 8.00
N GLU A 100 -13.53 11.90 8.05
CA GLU A 100 -13.53 13.20 8.72
C GLU A 100 -13.30 13.12 10.24
N ASN A 101 -12.47 14.02 10.76
CA ASN A 101 -12.41 14.70 12.08
C ASN A 101 -13.08 14.18 13.38
N GLU A 102 -13.63 12.97 13.51
CA GLU A 102 -14.24 12.49 14.76
C GLU A 102 -13.40 11.42 15.47
N THR A 103 -12.40 11.98 16.16
CA THR A 103 -11.65 11.54 17.34
C THR A 103 -10.88 10.21 17.38
N PRO A 104 -9.61 10.27 17.84
CA PRO A 104 -8.81 9.09 18.16
C PRO A 104 -9.23 8.58 19.54
N GLU A 105 -9.99 7.48 19.59
CA GLU A 105 -9.97 6.67 20.80
C GLU A 105 -8.52 6.20 20.99
N LEU A 106 -7.97 6.50 22.18
CA LEU A 106 -6.64 6.10 22.67
C LEU A 106 -6.48 4.58 22.60
N SER A 107 -6.24 4.09 21.41
CA SER A 107 -5.90 2.72 21.11
C SER A 107 -4.38 2.65 20.98
N PHE A 108 -3.77 1.55 21.43
CA PHE A 108 -2.32 1.33 21.35
C PHE A 108 -1.78 1.53 19.90
N SER A 109 -2.64 1.36 18.89
CA SER A 109 -2.39 1.69 17.49
C SER A 109 -2.13 3.18 17.21
N SER A 110 -2.85 4.11 17.84
CA SER A 110 -2.70 5.55 17.53
C SER A 110 -1.47 6.20 18.16
N LEU A 111 -0.94 5.64 19.25
CA LEU A 111 0.20 6.22 19.98
C LEU A 111 1.56 5.89 19.36
N ILE A 112 1.73 4.70 18.77
CA ILE A 112 3.05 4.23 18.31
C ILE A 112 3.00 3.80 16.85
N TYR A 113 1.96 3.08 16.45
CA TYR A 113 1.90 2.49 15.12
C TYR A 113 1.66 3.55 14.04
N GLU A 114 0.70 4.46 14.25
CA GLU A 114 0.38 5.53 13.29
C GLU A 114 1.55 6.49 13.03
N PRO A 115 2.24 7.06 14.04
CA PRO A 115 3.38 7.95 13.80
C PRO A 115 4.53 7.25 13.07
N LEU A 116 4.79 5.99 13.41
CA LEU A 116 5.86 5.20 12.80
C LEU A 116 5.53 4.87 11.34
N GLN A 117 4.30 4.45 11.07
CA GLN A 117 3.84 4.18 9.71
C GLN A 117 3.89 5.46 8.86
N ALA A 118 3.40 6.59 9.38
CA ALA A 118 3.45 7.88 8.69
C ALA A 118 4.88 8.35 8.41
N LEU A 119 5.80 8.19 9.37
CA LEU A 119 7.21 8.52 9.19
C LEU A 119 7.86 7.66 8.09
N LEU A 120 7.62 6.35 8.12
CA LEU A 120 8.16 5.43 7.12
C LEU A 120 7.61 5.72 5.72
N PHE A 121 6.30 5.93 5.58
CA PHE A 121 5.71 6.27 4.27
C PHE A 121 6.18 7.63 3.77
N ARG A 122 6.21 8.66 4.63
CA ARG A 122 6.79 9.96 4.26
C ARG A 122 8.22 9.80 3.77
N ARG A 123 9.02 8.97 4.44
CA ARG A 123 10.41 8.75 4.04
C ARG A 123 10.52 8.00 2.70
N ILE A 124 9.61 7.05 2.46
CA ILE A 124 9.51 6.35 1.18
C ILE A 124 9.12 7.33 0.06
N ASP A 125 8.15 8.21 0.31
CA ASP A 125 7.69 9.22 -0.65
C ASP A 125 8.81 10.23 -0.96
N GLU A 126 9.50 10.75 0.05
CA GLU A 126 10.68 11.64 -0.12
C GLU A 126 11.78 11.00 -0.99
N ILE A 127 11.91 9.67 -0.97
CA ILE A 127 12.85 8.93 -1.80
C ILE A 127 12.30 8.72 -3.22
N ILE A 128 11.00 8.48 -3.37
CA ILE A 128 10.35 8.12 -4.64
C ILE A 128 10.08 9.34 -5.51
N ASP A 129 9.53 10.40 -4.93
CA ASP A 129 9.02 11.59 -5.62
C ASP A 129 10.00 12.16 -6.65
N PRO A 130 11.28 12.41 -6.35
CA PRO A 130 12.20 12.96 -7.36
C PRO A 130 12.43 12.01 -8.54
N TYR A 131 12.39 10.69 -8.33
CA TYR A 131 12.52 9.72 -9.43
C TYR A 131 11.23 9.58 -10.23
N LEU A 132 10.09 9.71 -9.55
CA LEU A 132 8.79 9.69 -10.20
C LEU A 132 8.63 10.91 -11.10
N GLU A 133 8.93 12.11 -10.59
CA GLU A 133 8.91 13.36 -11.33
C GLU A 133 9.82 13.31 -12.56
N ALA A 134 11.07 12.85 -12.39
CA ALA A 134 12.01 12.72 -13.50
C ALA A 134 11.51 11.76 -14.59
N GLU A 135 10.89 10.64 -14.22
CA GLU A 135 10.35 9.68 -15.21
C GLU A 135 9.08 10.21 -15.90
N ILE A 136 8.24 10.96 -15.17
CA ILE A 136 7.09 11.67 -15.72
C ILE A 136 7.54 12.71 -16.74
N GLU A 137 8.49 13.57 -16.36
CA GLU A 137 9.04 14.61 -17.23
C GLU A 137 9.69 14.00 -18.47
N LYS A 138 10.45 12.93 -18.31
CA LYS A 138 11.08 12.21 -19.44
C LYS A 138 10.05 11.63 -20.40
N LEU A 139 8.95 11.06 -19.90
CA LEU A 139 7.89 10.52 -20.75
C LEU A 139 7.05 11.62 -21.39
N SER A 140 6.73 12.69 -20.65
CA SER A 140 5.95 13.81 -21.17
C SER A 140 6.75 14.62 -22.18
N ALA A 141 8.06 14.77 -22.03
CA ALA A 141 8.92 15.42 -23.02
C ALA A 141 9.06 14.57 -24.29
N LYS A 142 9.12 13.25 -24.16
CA LYS A 142 9.37 12.33 -25.29
C LYS A 142 8.16 12.06 -26.18
N LEU A 143 6.96 12.00 -25.60
CA LEU A 143 5.76 11.53 -26.29
C LEU A 143 4.80 12.70 -26.57
N THR A 144 4.02 12.58 -27.64
CA THR A 144 2.94 13.52 -27.92
C THR A 144 1.74 13.26 -27.00
N LEU A 145 0.83 14.24 -26.88
CA LEU A 145 -0.40 14.06 -26.11
C LEU A 145 -1.24 12.89 -26.66
N GLU A 146 -1.31 12.74 -27.98
CA GLU A 146 -2.01 11.65 -28.66
C GLU A 146 -1.41 10.29 -28.33
N GLU A 147 -0.08 10.16 -28.37
CA GLU A 147 0.61 8.91 -28.03
C GLU A 147 0.41 8.52 -26.56
N LEU A 148 0.47 9.49 -25.64
CA LEU A 148 0.21 9.27 -24.22
C LEU A 148 -1.24 8.82 -24.01
N THR A 149 -2.19 9.51 -24.64
CA THR A 149 -3.62 9.17 -24.59
C THR A 149 -3.86 7.75 -25.09
N PHE A 150 -3.31 7.41 -26.25
CA PHE A 150 -3.44 6.07 -26.83
C PHE A 150 -2.85 4.99 -25.93
N ARG A 151 -1.69 5.25 -25.29
CA ARG A 151 -1.08 4.32 -24.34
C ARG A 151 -1.92 4.14 -23.08
N VAL A 152 -2.48 5.22 -22.53
CA VAL A 152 -3.39 5.15 -21.38
C VAL A 152 -4.67 4.41 -21.73
N TYR A 153 -5.28 4.72 -22.88
CA TYR A 153 -6.47 4.03 -23.38
C TYR A 153 -6.24 2.52 -23.58
N ASN A 154 -5.14 2.15 -24.25
CA ASN A 154 -4.76 0.76 -24.42
C ASN A 154 -4.50 0.09 -23.08
N ARG A 155 -3.97 0.81 -22.10
CA ARG A 155 -3.76 0.29 -20.76
C ARG A 155 -5.08 -0.01 -20.06
N ILE A 156 -6.06 0.89 -20.11
CA ILE A 156 -7.42 0.66 -19.56
C ILE A 156 -8.03 -0.62 -20.16
N ASN A 157 -7.80 -0.85 -21.45
CA ASN A 157 -8.35 -1.99 -22.17
C ASN A 157 -7.53 -3.29 -22.03
N ARG A 158 -6.20 -3.22 -21.87
CA ARG A 158 -5.29 -4.38 -21.79
C ARG A 158 -4.96 -4.81 -20.37
N VAL A 159 -4.67 -3.86 -19.48
CA VAL A 159 -4.34 -4.17 -18.08
C VAL A 159 -5.65 -4.53 -17.41
N ASN A 160 -5.85 -5.82 -17.13
CA ASN A 160 -6.97 -6.34 -16.33
C ASN A 160 -8.35 -6.34 -17.00
N SER A 161 -8.47 -6.69 -18.28
CA SER A 161 -9.80 -6.92 -18.88
C SER A 161 -10.67 -7.90 -18.08
N LYS A 162 -10.06 -8.81 -17.28
CA LYS A 162 -10.74 -9.73 -16.35
C LYS A 162 -10.79 -9.32 -14.86
N LEU A 163 -9.99 -8.36 -14.40
CA LEU A 163 -9.88 -8.03 -12.95
C LEU A 163 -10.45 -6.66 -12.57
N LEU A 164 -10.62 -5.75 -13.52
CA LEU A 164 -11.35 -4.49 -13.31
C LEU A 164 -12.82 -4.69 -13.69
N ALA A 165 -13.72 -4.38 -12.75
CA ALA A 165 -15.15 -4.37 -12.99
C ALA A 165 -15.48 -3.44 -14.17
N PRO A 166 -16.48 -3.78 -15.01
CA PRO A 166 -16.87 -2.95 -16.16
C PRO A 166 -17.14 -1.49 -15.78
N GLU A 167 -17.80 -1.27 -14.65
CA GLU A 167 -18.12 0.06 -14.12
C GLU A 167 -16.87 0.93 -13.89
N LYS A 168 -15.84 0.37 -13.24
CA LYS A 168 -14.56 1.08 -13.03
C LYS A 168 -13.83 1.39 -14.34
N LYS A 169 -14.02 0.58 -15.38
CA LYS A 169 -13.41 0.90 -16.69
C LYS A 169 -14.09 2.10 -17.32
N GLU A 170 -15.41 2.20 -17.22
CA GLU A 170 -16.14 3.37 -17.72
C GLU A 170 -15.81 4.61 -16.91
N GLU A 171 -15.70 4.50 -15.59
CA GLU A 171 -15.24 5.60 -14.72
C GLU A 171 -13.86 6.13 -15.14
N VAL A 172 -12.89 5.23 -15.36
CA VAL A 172 -11.54 5.63 -15.79
C VAL A 172 -11.52 6.18 -17.22
N LYS A 173 -12.38 5.70 -18.12
CA LYS A 173 -12.52 6.28 -19.47
C LYS A 173 -13.13 7.68 -19.42
N GLN A 174 -14.11 7.88 -18.55
CA GLN A 174 -14.73 9.18 -18.34
C GLN A 174 -13.70 10.16 -17.77
N TRP A 175 -12.94 9.75 -16.74
CA TRP A 175 -11.81 10.52 -16.22
C TRP A 175 -10.80 10.91 -17.30
N LEU A 176 -10.45 9.98 -18.21
CA LEU A 176 -9.54 10.26 -19.32
C LEU A 176 -10.13 11.31 -20.27
N SER A 177 -11.42 11.17 -20.61
CA SER A 177 -12.15 12.14 -21.44
C SER A 177 -12.16 13.52 -20.78
N ASP A 178 -12.48 13.60 -19.50
CA ASP A 178 -12.53 14.85 -18.74
C ASP A 178 -11.16 15.52 -18.65
N THR A 179 -10.10 14.72 -18.44
CA THR A 179 -8.70 15.21 -18.44
C THR A 179 -8.31 15.81 -19.78
N LEU A 180 -8.78 15.24 -20.89
CA LEU A 180 -8.51 15.75 -22.24
C LEU A 180 -9.38 16.95 -22.59
N ALA A 181 -10.63 16.99 -22.14
CA ALA A 181 -11.59 18.06 -22.38
C ALA A 181 -11.29 19.31 -21.56
N ASN A 182 -10.70 19.17 -20.37
CA ASN A 182 -10.33 20.29 -19.50
C ASN A 182 -9.45 21.32 -20.23
N ASN A 183 -9.69 22.61 -20.01
CA ASN A 183 -8.98 23.68 -20.72
C ASN A 183 -7.58 23.99 -20.14
N THR A 184 -6.98 22.99 -19.48
CA THR A 184 -5.66 23.06 -18.86
C THR A 184 -4.56 23.04 -19.92
N GLN A 185 -3.39 23.62 -19.61
CA GLN A 185 -2.22 23.61 -20.50
C GLN A 185 -1.88 22.19 -20.96
N GLU A 186 -1.50 22.04 -22.24
CA GLU A 186 -1.18 20.74 -22.83
C GLU A 186 -0.12 19.97 -22.04
N GLN A 187 0.93 20.67 -21.57
CA GLN A 187 2.00 20.06 -20.79
C GLN A 187 1.50 19.45 -19.48
N ILE A 188 0.51 20.07 -18.83
CA ILE A 188 -0.10 19.53 -17.60
C ILE A 188 -0.85 18.23 -17.92
N LYS A 189 -1.61 18.19 -19.03
CA LYS A 189 -2.28 16.96 -19.49
C LYS A 189 -1.27 15.86 -19.76
N LYS A 190 -0.16 16.18 -20.44
CA LYS A 190 0.92 15.22 -20.72
C LYS A 190 1.54 14.68 -19.43
N ASN A 191 1.79 15.53 -18.44
CA ASN A 191 2.31 15.10 -17.14
C ASN A 191 1.33 14.17 -16.40
N ILE A 192 0.03 14.48 -16.37
CA ILE A 192 -1.00 13.63 -15.75
C ILE A 192 -1.05 12.25 -16.42
N LEU A 193 -1.08 12.21 -17.75
CA LEU A 193 -1.12 10.94 -18.49
C LEU A 193 0.18 10.13 -18.30
N ALA A 194 1.34 10.80 -18.30
CA ALA A 194 2.62 10.16 -18.03
C ALA A 194 2.67 9.58 -16.61
N GLN A 195 2.15 10.29 -15.60
CA GLN A 195 2.06 9.81 -14.22
C GLN A 195 1.26 8.50 -14.12
N VAL A 196 0.11 8.40 -14.79
CA VAL A 196 -0.69 7.16 -14.83
C VAL A 196 0.06 6.01 -15.50
N LEU A 197 0.84 6.30 -16.55
CA LEU A 197 1.66 5.28 -17.21
C LEU A 197 2.81 4.78 -16.33
N VAL A 198 3.49 5.68 -15.61
CA VAL A 198 4.63 5.37 -14.74
C VAL A 198 4.19 4.64 -13.47
N THR A 199 3.26 5.24 -12.73
CA THR A 199 2.77 4.70 -11.44
C THR A 199 1.99 3.41 -11.62
N LYS A 200 1.51 3.16 -12.83
CA LYS A 200 0.63 2.03 -13.15
C LYS A 200 -0.72 2.07 -12.46
N ARG A 201 -1.14 3.23 -11.95
CA ARG A 201 -2.37 3.41 -11.17
C ARG A 201 -3.26 4.47 -11.77
N PHE A 202 -4.56 4.21 -11.68
CA PHE A 202 -5.59 5.20 -11.91
C PHE A 202 -5.96 5.74 -10.52
N GLN A 203 -5.51 6.95 -10.21
CA GLN A 203 -6.04 7.73 -9.10
C GLN A 203 -7.25 8.49 -9.66
N VAL A 204 -8.37 7.79 -9.79
CA VAL A 204 -9.67 8.39 -10.12
C VAL A 204 -10.41 8.64 -8.81
#